data_AF-A0A5K0V3S9-F1
#
_entry.id   AF-A0A5K0V3S9-F1
#
_cell.length_a   1.000
_cell.length_b   1.000
_cell.length_c   1.000
_cell.angle_alpha   90.00
_cell.angle_beta   90.00
_cell.angle_gamma   90.00
#
_symmetry.space_group_name_H-M   'P 1'
#
loop_
_entity.id
_entity.type
_entity.pdbx_description
1 polymer ?
#
loop_
_entity_poly.entity_id
_entity_poly.type
_entity_poly.pdbx_seq_one_letter_code
_entity_poly.pdbx_strand_id
1 'polypeptide(L)'
;MKESQKAALRNDLKKFVERMQFYRAAGKAQKRGYLYYGPPGTRKSSLFATMANFLKFDIYDLEFTDLCCNSALRNLLRSTSNKSILVIKDTDCTKLLS
;
A
#
# COMPACT_ATOMS: atom_id res chain seq x y z
N MET A 1 3.48 -16.13 2.18
CA MET A 1 4.51 -15.25 2.78
C MET A 1 5.07 -15.93 4.01
N LYS A 2 6.40 -16.07 4.12
CA LYS A 2 7.03 -16.75 5.28
C LYS A 2 6.82 -15.93 6.55
N GLU A 3 6.80 -16.57 7.72
CA GLU A 3 6.59 -15.89 9.02
C GLU A 3 7.66 -14.82 9.30
N SER A 4 8.91 -15.06 8.92
CA SER A 4 9.99 -14.08 9.02
C SER A 4 9.71 -12.79 8.23
N GLN A 5 9.08 -12.90 7.05
CA GLN A 5 8.70 -11.75 6.22
C GLN A 5 7.55 -10.96 6.85
N LYS A 6 6.57 -11.65 7.47
CA LYS A 6 5.48 -11.00 8.22
C LYS A 6 6.02 -10.23 9.42
N ALA A 7 6.94 -10.82 10.17
CA ALA A 7 7.57 -10.18 11.32
C ALA A 7 8.38 -8.94 10.91
N ALA A 8 9.19 -9.06 9.85
CA ALA A 8 9.95 -7.93 9.31
C ALA A 8 9.04 -6.78 8.87
N LEU A 9 7.96 -7.09 8.16
CA LEU A 9 6.95 -6.11 7.74
C LEU A 9 6.32 -5.41 8.95
N ARG A 10 5.87 -6.16 9.96
CA ARG A 10 5.24 -5.59 11.16
C ARG A 10 6.19 -4.65 11.90
N ASN A 11 7.45 -5.04 12.05
CA ASN A 11 8.46 -4.21 12.70
C ASN A 11 8.74 -2.92 11.92
N ASP A 12 8.76 -3.01 10.59
CA ASP A 12 8.92 -1.86 9.72
C ASP A 12 7.74 -0.87 9.84
N LEU A 13 6.50 -1.39 9.81
CA LEU A 13 5.30 -0.57 9.98
C LEU A 13 5.26 0.12 11.35
N LYS A 14 5.69 -0.57 12.42
CA LYS A 14 5.79 0.02 13.76
C LYS A 14 6.79 1.19 13.78
N LYS A 15 8.00 0.97 13.24
CA LYS A 15 9.03 2.02 13.12
C LYS A 15 8.56 3.19 12.27
N PHE A 16 7.78 2.92 11.23
CA PHE A 16 7.19 3.95 10.39
C PHE A 16 6.29 4.86 11.23
N VAL A 17 5.35 4.33 12.00
CA VAL A 17 4.46 5.15 12.85
C VAL A 17 5.23 5.90 13.94
N GLU A 18 6.16 5.23 14.63
CA GLU A 18 6.92 5.83 15.74
C GLU A 18 7.74 7.05 15.30
N ARG A 19 8.23 7.06 14.05
CA ARG A 19 9.02 8.18 13.51
C ARG A 19 8.18 9.32 12.94
N MET A 20 6.85 9.27 13.04
CA MET A 20 5.97 10.29 12.45
C MET A 20 6.30 11.72 12.91
N GLN A 21 6.57 11.90 14.20
CA GLN A 21 6.94 13.21 14.74
C GLN A 21 8.29 13.69 14.20
N PHE A 22 9.26 12.79 14.02
CA PHE A 22 10.57 13.12 13.46
C PHE A 22 10.47 13.62 12.01
N TYR A 23 9.72 12.90 11.16
CA TYR A 23 9.50 13.35 9.77
C TYR A 23 8.76 14.69 9.71
N ARG A 24 7.74 14.87 10.57
CA ARG A 24 6.99 16.12 10.69
C ARG A 24 7.88 17.28 11.10
N ALA A 25 8.73 17.10 12.12
CA ALA A 25 9.67 18.12 12.59
C ALA A 25 10.70 18.51 11.52
N ALA A 26 11.14 17.54 10.71
CA ALA A 26 12.06 17.79 9.60
C ALA A 26 11.39 18.35 8.33
N GLY A 27 10.06 18.57 8.33
CA GLY A 27 9.31 19.01 7.14
C GLY A 27 9.33 18.00 5.98
N LYS A 28 9.62 16.72 6.25
CA LYS A 28 9.75 15.68 5.23
C LYS A 28 8.47 14.87 5.11
N ALA A 29 8.07 14.58 3.88
CA ALA A 29 6.94 13.69 3.62
C ALA A 29 7.24 12.28 4.16
N GLN A 30 6.35 11.77 5.00
CA GLN A 30 6.46 10.44 5.57
C GLN A 30 5.73 9.44 4.67
N LYS A 31 6.44 8.85 3.71
CA LYS A 31 5.89 7.87 2.75
C LYS A 31 6.64 6.55 2.85
N ARG A 32 5.93 5.43 2.67
CA ARG A 32 6.50 4.07 2.65
C ARG A 32 5.87 3.26 1.53
N GLY A 33 6.71 2.69 0.67
CA GLY A 33 6.28 1.85 -0.46
C GLY A 33 6.65 0.39 -0.22
N TYR A 34 5.76 -0.51 -0.62
CA TYR A 34 5.97 -1.96 -0.61
C TYR A 34 5.54 -2.55 -1.96
N LEU A 35 6.27 -3.55 -2.44
CA LEU A 35 5.93 -4.29 -3.65
C LEU A 35 5.70 -5.75 -3.29
N TYR A 36 4.51 -6.28 -3.63
CA TYR A 36 4.14 -7.67 -3.34
C TYR A 36 3.82 -8.42 -4.63
N TYR A 37 4.68 -9.35 -5.00
CA TYR A 37 4.49 -10.24 -6.14
C TYR A 37 4.28 -11.69 -5.67
N GLY A 38 3.73 -12.53 -6.55
CA GLY A 38 3.44 -13.93 -6.27
C GLY A 38 2.13 -14.39 -6.94
N PRO A 39 1.89 -15.72 -6.99
CA PRO A 39 0.76 -16.31 -7.69
C PRO A 39 -0.61 -15.77 -7.23
N PRO A 40 -1.65 -15.83 -8.08
CA PRO A 40 -3.02 -15.56 -7.66
C PRO A 40 -3.41 -16.45 -6.48
N GLY A 41 -4.25 -15.94 -5.58
CA GLY A 41 -4.66 -16.66 -4.37
C GLY A 41 -3.68 -16.58 -3.19
N THR A 42 -2.52 -15.91 -3.31
CA THR A 42 -1.52 -15.75 -2.23
C THR A 42 -1.95 -14.79 -1.10
N ARG A 43 -3.26 -14.57 -0.90
CA ARG A 43 -3.86 -13.73 0.17
C ARG A 43 -3.23 -12.33 0.33
N LYS A 44 -2.71 -11.73 -0.74
CA LYS A 44 -2.10 -10.39 -0.72
C LYS A 44 -3.09 -9.33 -0.22
N SER A 45 -4.32 -9.34 -0.73
CA SER A 45 -5.38 -8.41 -0.30
C SER A 45 -5.70 -8.53 1.20
N SER A 46 -5.71 -9.76 1.74
CA SER A 46 -5.92 -10.00 3.18
C SER A 46 -4.77 -9.45 4.03
N LEU A 47 -3.54 -9.47 3.51
CA LEU A 47 -2.40 -8.84 4.17
C LEU A 47 -2.59 -7.32 4.28
N PHE A 48 -3.03 -6.65 3.21
CA PHE A 48 -3.25 -5.20 3.23
C PHE A 48 -4.34 -4.79 4.21
N ALA A 49 -5.46 -5.54 4.25
CA ALA A 49 -6.50 -5.34 5.26
C ALA A 49 -5.97 -5.50 6.70
N THR A 50 -5.09 -6.48 6.92
CA THR A 50 -4.45 -6.68 8.23
C THR A 50 -3.53 -5.52 8.59
N MET A 51 -2.77 -4.99 7.63
CA MET A 51 -1.91 -3.81 7.83
C MET A 51 -2.72 -2.56 8.15
N ALA A 52 -3.79 -2.30 7.40
CA ALA A 52 -4.68 -1.17 7.63
C ALA A 52 -5.28 -1.21 9.04
N ASN A 53 -5.76 -2.38 9.48
CA ASN A 53 -6.30 -2.55 10.83
C ASN A 53 -5.22 -2.34 11.91
N PHE A 54 -4.03 -2.93 11.72
CA PHE A 54 -2.91 -2.76 12.65
C PHE A 54 -2.51 -1.29 12.83
N LEU A 55 -2.51 -0.52 11.75
CA LEU A 55 -2.13 0.89 11.75
C LEU A 55 -3.29 1.84 12.08
N LYS A 56 -4.55 1.36 12.03
CA LYS A 56 -5.77 2.19 12.02
C LYS A 56 -5.76 3.20 10.88
N PHE A 57 -5.40 2.73 9.69
CA PHE A 57 -5.33 3.53 8.47
C PHE A 57 -6.51 3.19 7.55
N ASP A 58 -6.94 4.17 6.78
CA ASP A 58 -7.93 3.95 5.71
C ASP A 58 -7.27 3.20 4.54
N ILE A 59 -8.00 2.31 3.88
CA ILE A 59 -7.50 1.57 2.71
C ILE A 59 -8.20 2.05 1.44
N TYR A 60 -7.42 2.32 0.41
CA TYR A 60 -7.91 2.71 -0.91
C TYR A 60 -7.39 1.70 -1.91
N ASP A 61 -8.31 0.95 -2.52
CA ASP A 61 -8.02 0.04 -3.62
C ASP A 61 -8.13 0.83 -4.93
N LEU A 62 -7.11 0.73 -5.77
CA LEU A 62 -7.03 1.35 -7.09
C LEU A 62 -6.70 0.28 -8.12
N GLU A 63 -7.54 0.13 -9.13
CA GLU A 63 -7.23 -0.72 -10.29
C GLU A 63 -6.49 0.10 -11.34
N PHE A 64 -5.54 -0.51 -12.06
CA PHE A 64 -4.78 0.22 -13.08
C PHE A 64 -5.69 0.76 -14.20
N THR A 65 -6.82 0.10 -14.46
CA THR A 65 -7.88 0.54 -15.37
C THR A 65 -8.56 1.85 -14.94
N ASP A 66 -8.54 2.19 -13.65
CA ASP A 66 -9.12 3.43 -13.13
C ASP A 66 -8.22 4.65 -13.43
N LEU A 67 -6.95 4.41 -13.81
CA LEU A 67 -5.98 5.45 -14.09
C LEU A 67 -5.94 5.80 -15.58
N CYS A 68 -6.78 6.77 -15.97
CA CYS A 68 -6.83 7.27 -17.35
C CYS A 68 -5.53 8.00 -17.78
N CYS A 69 -4.78 8.58 -16.83
CA CYS A 69 -3.55 9.31 -17.12
C CYS A 69 -2.71 9.58 -15.86
N ASN A 70 -1.43 9.92 -16.06
CA ASN A 70 -0.50 10.27 -14.97
C ASN A 70 -0.97 11.44 -14.10
N SER A 71 -1.72 12.39 -14.66
CA SER A 71 -2.29 13.51 -13.90
C SER A 71 -3.38 13.04 -12.95
N ALA A 72 -4.21 12.07 -13.34
CA ALA A 72 -5.21 11.46 -12.46
C ALA A 72 -4.56 10.79 -11.24
N LEU A 73 -3.49 10.00 -11.46
CA LEU A 73 -2.73 9.39 -10.37
C LEU A 73 -2.11 10.44 -9.44
N ARG A 74 -1.51 11.50 -10.01
CA ARG A 74 -0.94 12.61 -9.22
C ARG A 74 -2.00 13.32 -8.39
N ASN A 75 -3.18 13.55 -8.95
CA ASN A 75 -4.29 14.18 -8.24
C ASN A 75 -4.79 13.30 -7.09
N LEU A 76 -4.97 11.99 -7.35
CA LEU A 76 -5.33 11.02 -6.31
C LEU A 76 -4.33 11.03 -5.17
N LEU A 77 -3.02 10.91 -5.47
CA LEU A 77 -1.95 10.94 -4.48
C LEU A 77 -1.89 12.25 -3.67
N ARG A 78 -2.43 13.35 -4.21
CA ARG A 78 -2.54 14.64 -3.51
C ARG A 78 -3.80 14.73 -2.64
N SER A 79 -4.90 14.11 -3.07
CA SER A 79 -6.18 14.12 -2.35
C SER A 79 -6.28 13.05 -1.27
N THR A 80 -5.44 12.01 -1.32
CA THR A 80 -5.42 10.97 -0.28
C THR A 80 -5.11 11.58 1.08
N SER A 81 -5.91 11.23 2.09
CA SER A 81 -5.74 11.66 3.47
C SER A 81 -4.44 11.14 4.08
N ASN A 82 -3.94 11.82 5.11
CA ASN A 82 -2.91 11.24 5.97
C ASN A 82 -3.47 9.99 6.66
N LYS A 83 -2.59 9.04 7.01
CA LYS A 83 -2.96 7.73 7.61
C LYS A 83 -3.80 6.86 6.67
N SER A 84 -3.34 6.75 5.43
CA SER A 84 -3.95 5.92 4.39
C SER A 84 -2.96 4.87 3.87
N ILE A 85 -3.49 3.74 3.37
CA ILE A 85 -2.78 2.79 2.53
C ILE A 85 -3.42 2.83 1.15
N LEU A 86 -2.64 3.20 0.13
CA LEU A 86 -3.04 3.10 -1.27
C LEU A 86 -2.54 1.77 -1.82
N VAL A 87 -3.44 0.94 -2.31
CA VAL A 87 -3.16 -0.35 -2.94
C VAL A 87 -3.40 -0.21 -4.44
N ILE A 88 -2.33 -0.24 -5.22
CA ILE A 88 -2.42 -0.26 -6.68
C ILE A 88 -2.34 -1.71 -7.12
N LYS A 89 -3.44 -2.23 -7.69
CA LYS A 89 -3.51 -3.59 -8.22
C LYS A 89 -3.25 -3.55 -9.72
N ASP A 90 -2.30 -4.36 -10.16
CA ASP A 90 -2.20 -4.71 -11.56
C ASP A 90 -3.18 -5.84 -11.83
N THR A 91 -4.07 -5.64 -12.80
CA THR A 91 -4.92 -6.70 -13.31
C THR A 91 -4.10 -7.48 -14.33
N ASP A 92 -3.37 -8.49 -13.88
CA ASP A 92 -2.76 -9.48 -14.77
C ASP A 92 -3.84 -10.03 -15.71
N CYS A 93 -3.82 -9.59 -16.96
CA CYS A 93 -4.66 -10.10 -18.03
C CYS A 93 -4.11 -11.45 -18.49
N THR A 94 -4.57 -12.54 -17.87
CA THR A 94 -4.75 -13.83 -18.56
C THR A 94 -6.24 -14.08 -18.79
N LYS A 95 -6.88 -13.12 -19.48
CA LYS A 95 -8.06 -13.41 -20.32
C LYS A 95 -7.60 -13.54 -21.78
N LEU A 96 -6.64 -14.42 -22.05
CA LEU A 96 -6.31 -14.83 -23.42
C LEU A 96 -5.86 -16.28 -23.38
N LEU A 97 -6.84 -17.17 -23.44
CA LEU A 97 -6.86 -18.45 -24.16
C LEU A 97 -8.30 -18.98 -23.98
N SER A 98 -9.22 -18.35 -24.72
CA SER A 98 -10.51 -18.92 -25.11
C SER A 98 -10.36 -19.55 -26.48
#